data_AF-A0A4Q8AF06-F1
#
_entry.id   AF-A0A4Q8AF06-F1
#
_cell.length_a   1.000
_cell.length_b   1.000
_cell.length_c   1.000
_cell.angle_alpha   90.00
_cell.angle_beta   90.00
_cell.angle_gamma   90.00
#
_symmetry.space_group_name_H-M   'P 1'
#
loop_
_entity.id
_entity.type
_entity.pdbx_description
1 polymer ?
#
loop_
_entity_poly.entity_id
_entity_poly.type
_entity_poly.pdbx_seq_one_letter_code
_entity_poly.pdbx_strand_id
1 'polypeptide(L)'
;MTSDEEAFRRMVRGSEAAFAELFDRHSGAVYRYSWGLAESRDEVADIVQETFLVLWRRRKEIRLAGHSVLPWLLVCCRNTAYNHNRARRRSPAGELTEPKPGTHAWHRRVEQEQAVEELAWVREEIAALPDTERRLCDLCLIEGLSYDEAASALGISPSAARKRIQRARGKLRAAKTANL
;
A
#
# COMPACT_ATOMS: atom_id res chain seq x y z
N MET A 1 -6.71 26.12 -3.13
CA MET A 1 -6.96 24.68 -2.95
C MET A 1 -7.23 24.44 -1.48
N THR A 2 -8.31 23.73 -1.14
CA THR A 2 -8.65 23.42 0.26
C THR A 2 -7.71 22.34 0.78
N SER A 3 -7.32 22.42 2.07
CA SER A 3 -6.44 21.41 2.66
C SER A 3 -7.09 20.02 2.62
N ASP A 4 -6.28 18.97 2.57
CA ASP A 4 -6.75 17.57 2.64
C ASP A 4 -7.64 17.35 3.88
N GLU A 5 -7.24 17.91 5.02
CA GLU A 5 -7.96 17.78 6.28
C GLU A 5 -9.36 18.43 6.23
N GLU A 6 -9.45 19.61 5.61
CA GLU A 6 -10.72 20.33 5.49
C GLU A 6 -11.66 19.67 4.46
N ALA A 7 -11.12 19.25 3.32
CA ALA A 7 -11.87 18.45 2.33
C ALA A 7 -12.37 17.15 2.97
N PHE A 8 -11.52 16.46 3.74
CA PHE A 8 -11.91 15.26 4.48
C PHE A 8 -13.02 15.54 5.50
N ARG A 9 -12.91 16.60 6.32
CA ARG A 9 -13.98 16.99 7.27
C ARG A 9 -15.32 17.28 6.57
N ARG A 10 -15.30 17.92 5.40
CA ARG A 10 -16.51 18.15 4.59
C ARG A 10 -17.07 16.85 4.03
N MET A 11 -16.22 15.96 3.54
CA MET A 11 -16.62 14.63 3.04
C MET A 11 -17.28 13.81 4.15
N VAL A 12 -16.74 13.81 5.38
CA VAL A 12 -17.34 13.12 6.54
C VAL A 12 -18.78 13.58 6.80
N ARG A 13 -19.07 14.87 6.58
CA ARG A 13 -20.43 15.45 6.65
C ARG A 13 -21.31 15.15 5.44
N GLY A 14 -20.83 14.40 4.45
CA GLY A 14 -21.59 13.97 3.27
C GLY A 14 -21.37 14.81 2.01
N SER A 15 -20.37 15.70 1.97
CA SER A 15 -20.10 16.49 0.77
C SER A 15 -19.46 15.63 -0.34
N GLU A 16 -20.21 15.33 -1.39
CA GLU A 16 -19.72 14.64 -2.59
C GLU A 16 -18.66 15.46 -3.33
N ALA A 17 -18.83 16.78 -3.40
CA ALA A 17 -17.82 17.67 -3.98
C ALA A 17 -16.46 17.58 -3.26
N ALA A 18 -16.48 17.39 -1.93
CA ALA A 18 -15.24 17.22 -1.17
C ALA A 18 -14.62 15.83 -1.38
N PHE A 19 -15.44 14.80 -1.64
CA PHE A 19 -14.95 13.50 -2.08
C PHE A 19 -14.28 13.59 -3.46
N ALA A 20 -14.92 14.27 -4.42
CA ALA A 20 -14.34 14.50 -5.75
C ALA A 20 -13.00 15.25 -5.67
N GLU A 21 -12.90 16.28 -4.82
CA GLU A 21 -11.64 17.01 -4.61
C GLU A 21 -10.50 16.09 -4.10
N LEU A 22 -10.81 15.21 -3.14
CA LEU A 22 -9.84 14.23 -2.63
C LEU A 22 -9.52 13.16 -3.67
N PHE A 23 -10.50 12.75 -4.49
CA PHE A 23 -10.32 11.82 -5.59
C PHE A 23 -9.37 12.39 -6.65
N ASP A 24 -9.64 13.58 -7.16
CA ASP A 24 -8.82 14.22 -8.19
C ASP A 24 -7.37 14.42 -7.72
N ARG A 25 -7.20 14.78 -6.45
CA ARG A 25 -5.88 15.00 -5.85
C ARG A 25 -5.06 13.72 -5.67
N HIS A 26 -5.70 12.62 -5.29
CA HIS A 26 -4.98 11.41 -4.84
C HIS A 26 -5.10 10.21 -5.77
N SER A 27 -6.05 10.20 -6.70
CA SER A 27 -6.28 9.07 -7.63
C SER A 27 -5.04 8.70 -8.42
N GLY A 28 -4.29 9.69 -8.92
CA GLY A 28 -3.03 9.44 -9.63
C GLY A 28 -1.96 8.75 -8.77
N ALA A 29 -1.85 9.10 -7.49
CA ALA A 29 -0.91 8.45 -6.57
C ALA A 29 -1.35 7.02 -6.22
N VAL A 30 -2.65 6.81 -5.97
CA VAL A 30 -3.22 5.48 -5.71
C VAL A 30 -3.12 4.57 -6.94
N TYR A 31 -3.32 5.13 -8.14
CA TYR A 31 -3.16 4.42 -9.42
C TYR A 31 -1.71 3.97 -9.63
N ARG A 32 -0.73 4.86 -9.45
CA ARG A 32 0.69 4.47 -9.54
C ARG A 32 1.08 3.43 -8.49
N TYR A 33 0.56 3.54 -7.26
CA TYR A 33 0.84 2.57 -6.22
C TYR A 33 0.22 1.20 -6.52
N SER A 34 -1.01 1.15 -7.04
CA SER A 34 -1.68 -0.11 -7.40
C SER A 34 -1.01 -0.83 -8.57
N TRP A 35 -0.32 -0.13 -9.47
CA TRP A 35 0.53 -0.77 -10.50
C TRP A 35 1.64 -1.65 -9.93
N GLY A 36 2.17 -1.31 -8.75
CA GLY A 36 3.17 -2.15 -8.06
C GLY A 36 2.57 -3.36 -7.34
N LEU A 37 1.24 -3.44 -7.24
CA LEU A 37 0.51 -4.45 -6.47
C LEU A 37 -0.33 -5.39 -7.35
N ALA A 38 -0.76 -4.92 -8.51
CA ALA A 38 -1.66 -5.62 -9.44
C ALA A 38 -0.89 -6.45 -10.47
N GLU A 39 -1.48 -7.57 -10.91
CA GLU A 39 -0.92 -8.42 -11.97
C GLU A 39 -1.31 -7.93 -13.37
N SER A 40 -2.38 -7.15 -13.49
CA SER A 40 -2.91 -6.64 -14.75
C SER A 40 -3.43 -5.21 -14.66
N ARG A 41 -3.59 -4.56 -15.82
CA ARG A 41 -4.11 -3.18 -15.90
C ARG A 41 -5.57 -3.07 -15.43
N ASP A 42 -6.41 -4.07 -15.74
CA ASP A 42 -7.82 -4.05 -15.36
C ASP A 42 -7.96 -4.10 -13.83
N GLU A 43 -7.10 -4.89 -13.18
CA GLU A 43 -7.04 -4.97 -11.72
C GLU A 43 -6.62 -3.64 -11.06
N VAL A 44 -5.74 -2.86 -11.69
CA VAL A 44 -5.37 -1.51 -11.21
C VAL A 44 -6.61 -0.62 -11.12
N ALA A 45 -7.45 -0.60 -12.16
CA ALA A 45 -8.65 0.24 -12.20
C ALA A 45 -9.63 -0.16 -11.10
N ASP A 46 -9.85 -1.47 -10.91
CA ASP A 46 -10.73 -2.01 -9.87
C ASP A 46 -10.22 -1.70 -8.46
N ILE A 47 -8.91 -1.88 -8.20
CA ILE A 47 -8.31 -1.57 -6.90
C ILE A 47 -8.47 -0.09 -6.57
N VAL A 48 -8.22 0.81 -7.54
CA VAL A 48 -8.40 2.25 -7.34
C VAL A 48 -9.86 2.55 -7.02
N GLN A 49 -10.80 2.03 -7.82
CA GLN A 49 -12.22 2.27 -7.61
C GLN A 49 -12.66 1.81 -6.22
N GLU A 50 -12.38 0.56 -5.85
CA GLU A 50 -12.78 0.00 -4.56
C GLU A 50 -12.11 0.75 -3.39
N THR A 51 -10.85 1.19 -3.54
CA THR A 51 -10.17 2.02 -2.51
C THR A 51 -10.95 3.29 -2.20
N PHE A 52 -11.41 4.01 -3.23
CA PHE A 52 -12.18 5.23 -3.05
C PHE A 52 -13.64 4.96 -2.61
N LEU A 53 -14.24 3.84 -3.02
CA LEU A 53 -15.53 3.40 -2.48
C LEU A 53 -15.43 3.11 -0.98
N VAL A 54 -14.37 2.44 -0.53
CA VAL A 54 -14.12 2.18 0.89
C VAL A 54 -13.85 3.49 1.64
N LEU A 55 -13.10 4.43 1.06
CA LEU A 55 -12.93 5.78 1.62
C LEU A 55 -14.29 6.42 1.91
N TRP A 56 -15.19 6.44 0.92
CA TRP A 56 -16.51 7.02 1.09
C TRP A 56 -17.30 6.27 2.15
N ARG A 57 -17.46 4.94 2.03
CA ARG A 57 -18.27 4.12 2.94
C ARG A 57 -17.82 4.26 4.40
N ARG A 58 -16.50 4.26 4.63
CA ARG A 58 -15.91 4.26 5.98
C ARG A 58 -15.50 5.65 6.49
N ARG A 59 -15.80 6.72 5.75
CA ARG A 59 -15.39 8.10 6.08
C ARG A 59 -15.57 8.50 7.55
N LYS A 60 -16.64 8.06 8.20
CA LYS A 60 -16.95 8.37 9.61
C LYS A 60 -16.07 7.64 10.63
N GLU A 61 -15.43 6.54 10.24
CA GLU A 61 -14.55 5.71 11.11
C GLU A 61 -13.08 6.08 10.98
N ILE A 62 -12.72 6.79 9.91
CA ILE A 62 -11.32 7.06 9.57
C ILE A 62 -10.77 8.18 10.45
N ARG A 63 -9.59 7.92 11.02
CA ARG A 63 -8.78 8.92 11.73
C ARG A 63 -7.55 9.21 10.90
N LEU A 64 -7.38 10.47 10.51
CA LEU A 64 -6.19 10.90 9.77
C LEU A 64 -4.96 10.85 10.67
N ALA A 65 -3.88 10.27 10.15
CA ALA A 65 -2.56 10.34 10.77
C ALA A 65 -1.82 11.57 10.20
N GLY A 66 -2.12 12.75 10.73
CA GLY A 66 -1.62 14.04 10.24
C GLY A 66 -2.61 14.75 9.31
N HIS A 67 -2.09 15.57 8.39
CA HIS A 67 -2.90 16.49 7.57
C HIS A 67 -3.33 15.94 6.21
N SER A 68 -2.95 14.71 5.86
CA SER A 68 -3.29 14.10 4.56
C SER A 68 -4.07 12.79 4.70
N VAL A 69 -4.98 12.55 3.76
CA VAL A 69 -5.71 11.28 3.61
C VAL A 69 -4.91 10.23 2.84
N LEU A 70 -3.88 10.66 2.10
CA LEU A 70 -3.07 9.78 1.24
C LEU A 70 -2.47 8.58 1.99
N PRO A 71 -1.90 8.70 3.21
CA PRO A 71 -1.38 7.53 3.92
C PRO A 71 -2.45 6.48 4.20
N TRP A 72 -3.69 6.89 4.49
CA TRP A 72 -4.80 5.97 4.68
C TRP A 72 -5.22 5.32 3.36
N LEU A 73 -5.27 6.10 2.27
CA LEU A 73 -5.57 5.60 0.92
C LEU A 73 -4.57 4.53 0.46
N LEU A 74 -3.27 4.73 0.68
CA LEU A 74 -2.25 3.75 0.30
C LEU A 74 -2.39 2.45 1.10
N VAL A 75 -2.68 2.54 2.39
CA VAL A 75 -2.95 1.34 3.22
C VAL A 75 -4.21 0.62 2.75
N CYS A 76 -5.28 1.36 2.46
CA CYS A 76 -6.52 0.77 1.94
C CYS A 76 -6.30 0.11 0.57
N CYS A 77 -5.61 0.78 -0.35
CA CYS A 77 -5.23 0.26 -1.67
C CYS A 77 -4.48 -1.06 -1.57
N ARG A 78 -3.48 -1.15 -0.70
CA ARG A 78 -2.75 -2.41 -0.44
C ARG A 78 -3.67 -3.53 0.04
N ASN A 79 -4.56 -3.23 0.99
CA ASN A 79 -5.50 -4.23 1.51
C ASN A 79 -6.51 -4.68 0.44
N THR A 80 -6.98 -3.76 -0.40
CA THR A 80 -7.86 -4.06 -1.54
C THR A 80 -7.16 -4.98 -2.53
N ALA A 81 -5.95 -4.64 -2.98
CA ALA A 81 -5.14 -5.46 -3.89
C ALA A 81 -4.90 -6.87 -3.34
N TYR A 82 -4.55 -6.96 -2.06
CA TYR A 82 -4.33 -8.25 -1.40
C TYR A 82 -5.61 -9.12 -1.36
N ASN A 83 -6.77 -8.51 -1.11
CA ASN A 83 -8.05 -9.23 -1.13
C ASN A 83 -8.40 -9.74 -2.54
N HIS A 84 -8.13 -8.97 -3.59
CA HIS A 84 -8.29 -9.40 -4.99
C HIS A 84 -7.41 -10.63 -5.29
N ASN A 85 -6.14 -10.59 -4.90
CA ASN A 85 -5.20 -11.70 -5.08
C ASN A 85 -5.60 -12.97 -4.30
N ARG A 86 -6.10 -12.81 -3.06
CA ARG A 86 -6.58 -13.93 -2.23
C ARG A 86 -7.85 -14.59 -2.78
N ALA A 87 -8.77 -13.81 -3.35
CA ALA A 87 -9.98 -14.33 -3.99
C ALA A 87 -9.65 -15.20 -5.21
N ARG A 88 -8.65 -14.79 -6.00
CA ARG A 88 -8.15 -15.57 -7.15
C ARG A 88 -7.51 -16.89 -6.75
N ARG A 89 -6.62 -16.89 -5.74
CA ARG A 89 -5.96 -18.12 -5.25
C ARG A 89 -6.93 -19.17 -4.69
N ARG A 90 -8.18 -18.79 -4.38
CA ARG A 90 -9.24 -19.71 -3.92
C ARG A 90 -10.19 -20.18 -5.01
N SER A 91 -10.14 -19.60 -6.21
CA SER A 91 -10.93 -20.09 -7.33
C SER A 91 -10.27 -21.34 -7.94
N PRO A 92 -10.98 -22.45 -8.16
CA PRO A 92 -10.43 -23.68 -8.73
C PRO A 92 -9.92 -23.55 -10.18
N ALA A 93 -10.10 -22.38 -10.81
CA ALA A 93 -9.70 -22.12 -12.20
C ALA A 93 -8.26 -21.58 -12.33
N GLY A 94 -7.48 -21.57 -11.25
CA GLY A 94 -6.11 -21.01 -11.22
C GLY A 94 -5.02 -21.93 -11.77
N GLU A 95 -5.33 -22.88 -12.65
CA GLU A 95 -4.29 -23.60 -13.39
C GLU A 95 -3.88 -22.79 -14.63
N LEU A 96 -2.60 -22.41 -14.63
CA LEU A 96 -1.80 -21.99 -15.80
C LEU A 96 -2.22 -20.67 -16.44
N THR A 97 -1.66 -19.58 -15.93
CA THR A 97 -1.28 -18.49 -16.84
C THR A 97 0.13 -18.06 -16.48
N GLU A 98 1.09 -18.57 -17.23
CA GLU A 98 2.44 -17.99 -17.28
C GLU A 98 2.32 -16.49 -17.57
N PRO A 99 3.12 -15.63 -16.91
CA PRO A 99 3.08 -14.20 -17.18
C PRO A 99 3.57 -13.97 -18.61
N LYS A 100 2.65 -13.71 -19.54
CA LYS A 100 2.99 -13.25 -20.89
C LYS A 100 3.72 -11.90 -20.76
N PRO A 101 4.97 -11.76 -21.24
CA PRO A 101 5.64 -10.47 -21.25
C PRO A 101 5.00 -9.60 -22.34
N GLY A 102 3.93 -8.89 -21.98
CA GLY A 102 3.39 -7.82 -22.80
C GLY A 102 4.33 -6.62 -22.80
N THR A 103 4.23 -5.81 -23.85
CA THR A 103 4.97 -4.57 -24.18
C THR A 103 5.10 -3.51 -23.05
N HIS A 104 4.57 -3.78 -21.87
CA HIS A 104 4.67 -2.99 -20.63
C HIS A 104 5.98 -3.21 -19.83
N ALA A 105 6.84 -4.15 -20.25
CA ALA A 105 8.12 -4.44 -19.58
C ALA A 105 9.10 -3.25 -19.61
N TRP A 106 9.02 -2.36 -20.60
CA TRP A 106 9.95 -1.24 -20.76
C TRP A 106 9.67 -0.07 -19.80
N HIS A 107 8.41 0.36 -19.67
CA HIS A 107 8.03 1.37 -18.68
C HIS A 107 8.17 0.83 -17.24
N ARG A 108 7.89 -0.47 -17.04
CA ARG A 108 8.16 -1.18 -15.78
C ARG A 108 9.64 -1.06 -15.37
N ARG A 109 10.57 -1.12 -16.32
CA ARG A 109 12.01 -1.11 -16.05
C ARG A 109 12.56 0.28 -15.70
N VAL A 110 12.21 1.30 -16.48
CA VAL A 110 12.82 2.64 -16.36
C VAL A 110 12.40 3.36 -15.06
N GLU A 111 11.12 3.28 -14.67
CA GLU A 111 10.66 3.85 -13.40
C GLU A 111 11.06 2.99 -12.19
N GLN A 112 11.17 1.65 -12.34
CA GLN A 112 11.72 0.81 -11.28
C GLN A 112 13.21 1.09 -11.06
N GLU A 113 14.01 1.28 -12.10
CA GLU A 113 15.47 1.46 -11.95
C GLU A 113 15.79 2.73 -11.15
N GLN A 114 15.14 3.86 -11.45
CA GLN A 114 15.30 5.10 -10.68
C GLN A 114 14.75 4.98 -9.25
N ALA A 115 13.58 4.36 -9.06
CA ALA A 115 13.01 4.15 -7.72
C ALA A 115 13.81 3.14 -6.88
N VAL A 116 14.44 2.15 -7.51
CA VAL A 116 15.33 1.18 -6.85
C VAL A 116 16.61 1.85 -6.38
N GLU A 117 17.15 2.79 -7.15
CA GLU A 117 18.33 3.56 -6.77
C GLU A 117 18.02 4.55 -5.63
N GLU A 118 16.90 5.26 -5.69
CA GLU A 118 16.43 6.16 -4.60
C GLU A 118 16.05 5.43 -3.30
N LEU A 119 15.70 4.14 -3.40
CA LEU A 119 15.32 3.29 -2.25
C LEU A 119 16.39 2.26 -1.89
N ALA A 120 17.60 2.33 -2.46
CA ALA A 120 18.69 1.40 -2.15
C ALA A 120 18.99 1.38 -0.65
N TRP A 121 19.06 2.56 -0.03
CA TRP A 121 19.24 2.70 1.43
C TRP A 121 18.11 2.05 2.24
N VAL A 122 16.86 2.05 1.75
CA VAL A 122 15.74 1.37 2.43
C VAL A 122 15.97 -0.15 2.44
N ARG A 123 16.49 -0.70 1.35
CA ARG A 123 16.79 -2.14 1.25
C ARG A 123 17.92 -2.53 2.19
N GLU A 124 18.96 -1.72 2.30
CA GLU A 124 20.07 -1.93 3.24
C GLU A 124 19.60 -1.89 4.70
N GLU A 125 18.77 -0.91 5.05
CA GLU A 125 18.20 -0.79 6.39
C GLU A 125 17.28 -1.96 6.75
N ILE A 126 16.47 -2.44 5.80
CA ILE A 126 15.64 -3.64 5.99
C ILE A 126 16.53 -4.89 6.13
N ALA A 127 17.61 -4.99 5.36
CA ALA A 127 18.55 -6.11 5.45
C ALA A 127 19.27 -6.17 6.81
N ALA A 128 19.53 -5.00 7.42
CA ALA A 128 20.14 -4.86 8.75
C ALA A 128 19.16 -5.14 9.91
N LEU A 129 17.87 -5.37 9.64
CA LEU A 129 16.92 -5.75 10.68
C LEU A 129 17.18 -7.19 11.17
N PRO A 130 16.89 -7.48 12.46
CA PRO A 130 16.85 -8.84 12.96
C PRO A 130 15.97 -9.74 12.10
N ASP A 131 16.36 -11.00 11.91
CA ASP A 131 15.72 -11.95 10.98
C ASP A 131 14.18 -11.98 11.04
N THR A 132 13.60 -11.99 12.23
CA THR A 132 12.13 -11.98 12.39
C THR A 132 11.50 -10.67 11.94
N GLU A 133 12.16 -9.52 12.15
CA GLU A 133 11.68 -8.22 11.71
C GLU A 133 11.84 -8.06 10.19
N ARG A 134 12.96 -8.55 9.61
CA ARG A 134 13.17 -8.61 8.16
C ARG A 134 12.11 -9.47 7.48
N ARG A 135 11.91 -10.72 7.93
CA ARG A 135 10.87 -11.61 7.37
C ARG A 135 9.47 -11.02 7.52
N LEU A 136 9.19 -10.32 8.63
CA LEU A 136 7.92 -9.62 8.82
C LEU A 136 7.74 -8.48 7.81
N CYS A 137 8.80 -7.72 7.55
CA CYS A 137 8.82 -6.71 6.49
C CYS A 137 8.64 -7.35 5.11
N ASP A 138 9.30 -8.45 4.79
CA ASP A 138 9.18 -9.15 3.50
C ASP A 138 7.74 -9.63 3.27
N LEU A 139 7.16 -10.34 4.25
CA LEU A 139 5.78 -10.82 4.18
C LEU A 139 4.77 -9.67 3.99
N CYS A 140 5.05 -8.50 4.55
CA CYS A 140 4.18 -7.35 4.38
C CYS A 140 4.44 -6.62 3.05
N LEU A 141 5.68 -6.32 2.72
CA LEU A 141 6.04 -5.44 1.62
C LEU A 141 6.06 -6.17 0.28
N ILE A 142 6.46 -7.44 0.27
CA ILE A 142 6.61 -8.26 -0.93
C ILE A 142 5.37 -9.14 -1.10
N GLU A 143 5.01 -9.92 -0.08
CA GLU A 143 3.89 -10.87 -0.15
C GLU A 143 2.52 -10.21 0.12
N GLY A 144 2.50 -8.93 0.50
CA GLY A 144 1.27 -8.16 0.71
C GLY A 144 0.46 -8.54 1.96
N LEU A 145 0.94 -9.46 2.81
CA LEU A 145 0.19 -9.95 3.97
C LEU A 145 -0.16 -8.83 4.96
N SER A 146 -1.35 -8.88 5.55
CA SER A 146 -1.65 -8.02 6.70
C SER A 146 -0.72 -8.34 7.88
N TYR A 147 -0.59 -7.41 8.83
CA TYR A 147 0.25 -7.64 10.02
C TYR A 147 -0.20 -8.85 10.82
N ASP A 148 -1.49 -9.15 10.82
CA ASP A 148 -2.07 -10.26 11.55
C ASP A 148 -1.78 -11.59 10.84
N GLU A 149 -1.89 -11.63 9.51
CA GLU A 149 -1.50 -12.80 8.70
C GLU A 149 0.00 -13.07 8.76
N ALA A 150 0.82 -12.02 8.66
CA ALA A 150 2.27 -12.15 8.77
C ALA A 150 2.68 -12.58 10.20
N ALA A 151 1.94 -12.13 11.23
CA ALA A 151 2.14 -12.61 12.60
C ALA A 151 1.85 -14.11 12.72
N SER A 152 0.72 -14.57 12.15
CA SER A 152 0.38 -16.00 12.09
C SER A 152 1.43 -16.81 11.33
N ALA A 153 1.89 -16.35 10.17
CA ALA A 153 2.90 -17.03 9.37
C ALA A 153 4.26 -17.17 10.09
N LEU A 154 4.60 -16.22 10.96
CA LEU A 154 5.84 -16.21 11.73
C LEU A 154 5.71 -16.81 13.15
N GLY A 155 4.52 -17.29 13.53
CA GLY A 155 4.29 -17.84 14.87
C GLY A 155 4.42 -16.81 16.00
N ILE A 156 4.15 -15.53 15.74
CA ILE A 156 4.21 -14.45 16.73
C ILE A 156 2.82 -13.84 16.98
N SER A 157 2.65 -13.11 18.08
CA SER A 157 1.38 -12.41 18.34
C SER A 157 1.21 -11.18 17.42
N PRO A 158 -0.04 -10.82 17.05
CA PRO A 158 -0.32 -9.59 16.29
C PRO A 158 0.20 -8.31 16.95
N SER A 159 0.14 -8.26 18.29
CA SER A 159 0.69 -7.14 19.06
C SER A 159 2.21 -7.05 18.94
N ALA A 160 2.91 -8.18 18.93
CA ALA A 160 4.35 -8.22 18.73
C ALA A 160 4.74 -7.86 17.28
N ALA A 161 3.97 -8.29 16.28
CA ALA A 161 4.17 -7.88 14.89
C ALA A 161 4.05 -6.36 14.71
N ARG A 162 2.99 -5.74 15.26
CA ARG A 162 2.79 -4.28 15.22
C ARG A 162 3.93 -3.52 15.88
N LYS A 163 4.39 -3.96 17.06
CA LYS A 163 5.54 -3.35 17.76
C LYS A 163 6.82 -3.45 16.93
N ARG A 164 7.09 -4.61 16.33
CA ARG A 164 8.26 -4.85 15.49
C ARG A 164 8.26 -3.96 14.24
N ILE A 165 7.14 -3.88 13.53
CA ILE A 165 7.00 -2.99 12.36
C ILE A 165 7.13 -1.53 12.76
N GLN A 166 6.55 -1.13 13.90
CA GLN A 166 6.69 0.24 14.38
C GLN A 166 8.15 0.60 14.68
N ARG A 167 8.92 -0.32 15.27
CA ARG A 167 10.36 -0.15 15.48
C ARG A 167 11.14 -0.09 14.16
N ALA A 168 10.86 -0.98 13.22
CA ALA A 168 11.46 -0.97 11.89
C ALA A 168 11.20 0.35 11.15
N ARG A 169 9.97 0.87 11.19
CA ARG A 169 9.62 2.19 10.66
C ARG A 169 10.35 3.33 11.38
N GLY A 170 10.55 3.21 12.69
CA GLY A 170 11.35 4.16 13.47
C GLY A 170 12.80 4.23 13.00
N LYS A 171 13.43 3.06 12.79
CA LYS A 171 14.79 2.96 12.24
C LYS A 171 14.89 3.55 10.84
N LEU A 172 13.98 3.17 9.94
CA LEU A 172 13.94 3.72 8.57
C LEU A 172 13.76 5.24 8.54
N ARG A 173 12.95 5.80 9.44
CA ARG A 173 12.79 7.26 9.56
C ARG A 173 14.08 7.94 10.02
N ALA A 174 14.76 7.36 11.01
CA ALA A 174 16.02 7.90 11.51
C ALA A 174 17.12 7.83 10.44
N ALA A 175 17.22 6.71 9.72
CA ALA A 175 18.17 6.53 8.62
C ALA A 175 17.90 7.50 7.46
N LYS A 176 16.63 7.73 7.10
CA LYS A 176 16.27 8.74 6.08
C LYS A 176 16.78 10.13 6.44
N THR A 177 16.65 10.54 7.71
CA THR A 177 17.11 11.84 8.18
C THR A 177 18.64 11.94 8.23
N ALA A 178 19.35 10.82 8.35
CA ALA A 178 20.82 10.80 8.33
C ALA A 178 21.43 10.83 6.91
N ASN A 179 20.67 10.42 5.91
CA ASN A 179 21.06 10.42 4.48
C ASN A 179 20.60 11.68 3.70
N LEU A 180 19.98 12.65 4.39
CA LEU A 180 19.59 13.97 3.86
C LEU A 180 20.46 15.07 4.50
#